data_AF-A0AA39N604-F1
#
_entry.id   AF-A0AA39N604-F1
#
_cell.length_a   1.000
_cell.length_b   1.000
_cell.length_c   1.000
_cell.angle_alpha   90.00
_cell.angle_beta   90.00
_cell.angle_gamma   90.00
#
_symmetry.space_group_name_H-M   'P 1'
#
loop_
_entity.id
_entity.type
_entity.pdbx_description
1 polymer ?
#
loop_
_entity_poly.entity_id
_entity_poly.type
_entity_poly.pdbx_seq_one_letter_code
_entity_poly.pdbx_strand_id
1 'polypeptide(L)'
;RWDHTSSSSYQSDHGCRVLSDLLAKRLPVAFTVFLEKQCLEFLGNHTFHEASVVMVRKYVAGISTTQHGSDGALDAATLQLHMDYLHNPHNLSTACSILATRGIEDNQTAIYKDIMALVELRPRDAAWDECRRKLRDLVESDGGEFFSKQLTWTGHDEYRPLQTDEVEKEKENIRYAIRVLDDFFNSGVHTTAPSDSLPVQHTTGRLDRFLRRCRGQTPEGTPEQVLQV
;
A
#
# COMPACT_ATOMS: atom_id res chain seq x y z
N ARG A 1 -14.99 17.43 13.73
CA ARG A 1 -14.93 16.32 14.71
C ARG A 1 -15.44 15.09 13.96
N TRP A 2 -14.56 14.13 13.64
CA TRP A 2 -14.87 13.01 12.73
C TRP A 2 -15.52 11.82 13.47
N ASP A 3 -15.43 11.79 14.80
CA ASP A 3 -16.00 10.74 15.66
C ASP A 3 -17.31 11.18 16.34
N HIS A 4 -18.37 11.35 15.57
CA HIS A 4 -19.72 11.35 16.12
C HIS A 4 -20.46 10.08 15.71
N THR A 5 -20.74 9.25 16.71
CA THR A 5 -21.68 8.14 16.64
C THR A 5 -23.10 8.72 16.67
N SER A 6 -23.65 9.06 15.50
CA SER A 6 -25.10 9.05 15.33
C SER A 6 -25.48 7.65 14.85
N SER A 7 -26.37 7.00 15.58
CA SER A 7 -26.89 5.64 15.37
C SER A 7 -26.89 5.20 13.90
N SER A 8 -26.29 4.03 13.65
CA SER A 8 -26.17 3.25 12.40
C SER A 8 -25.02 3.51 11.43
N SER A 9 -24.24 4.59 11.54
CA SER A 9 -23.03 4.73 10.72
C SER A 9 -21.94 5.58 11.37
N TYR A 10 -20.69 5.12 11.31
CA TYR A 10 -19.54 5.95 11.68
C TYR A 10 -19.38 7.06 10.64
N GLN A 11 -19.34 8.32 11.09
CA GLN A 11 -19.12 9.46 10.20
C GLN A 11 -17.78 9.36 9.44
N SER A 12 -16.77 8.70 10.04
CA SER A 12 -15.49 8.40 9.40
C SER A 12 -15.65 7.52 8.16
N ASP A 13 -16.60 6.59 8.11
CA ASP A 13 -16.86 5.74 6.94
C ASP A 13 -17.42 6.55 5.77
N HIS A 14 -18.32 7.49 6.05
CA HIS A 14 -18.85 8.40 5.04
C HIS A 14 -17.74 9.28 4.48
N GLY A 15 -16.90 9.82 5.36
CA GLY A 15 -15.69 10.57 4.98
C GLY A 15 -14.75 9.74 4.11
N CYS A 16 -14.46 8.49 4.51
CA CYS A 16 -13.60 7.58 3.77
C CYS A 16 -14.17 7.25 2.38
N ARG A 17 -15.48 6.99 2.27
CA ARG A 17 -16.15 6.71 0.98
C ARG A 17 -16.10 7.92 0.05
N VAL A 18 -16.47 9.10 0.54
CA VAL A 18 -16.41 10.34 -0.26
C VAL A 18 -14.98 10.60 -0.71
N LEU A 19 -14.00 10.51 0.19
CA LEU A 19 -12.61 10.76 -0.16
C LEU A 19 -12.07 9.69 -1.13
N SER A 20 -12.48 8.43 -0.98
CA SER A 20 -12.17 7.34 -1.92
C SER A 20 -12.66 7.66 -3.34
N ASP A 21 -13.89 8.15 -3.48
CA ASP A 21 -14.47 8.49 -4.78
C ASP A 21 -13.71 9.65 -5.45
N LEU A 22 -13.31 10.65 -4.67
CA LEU A 22 -12.54 11.79 -5.18
C LEU A 22 -11.10 11.39 -5.55
N LEU A 23 -10.46 10.52 -4.74
CA LEU A 23 -9.15 9.95 -5.03
C LEU A 23 -9.18 9.04 -6.27
N ALA A 24 -10.24 8.25 -6.45
CA ALA A 24 -10.43 7.42 -7.63
C ALA A 24 -10.58 8.26 -8.91
N LYS A 25 -11.19 9.44 -8.80
CA LYS A 25 -11.25 10.45 -9.88
C LYS A 25 -9.96 11.27 -10.02
N ARG A 26 -8.95 11.01 -9.18
CA ARG A 26 -7.64 11.68 -9.16
C ARG A 26 -7.75 13.20 -9.05
N LEU A 27 -8.74 13.69 -8.30
CA LEU A 27 -8.91 15.13 -8.10
C LEU A 27 -7.82 15.66 -7.15
N PRO A 28 -7.05 16.71 -7.52
CA PRO A 28 -5.94 17.22 -6.71
C PRO A 28 -6.37 17.57 -5.28
N VAL A 29 -7.56 18.16 -5.13
CA VAL A 29 -8.15 18.52 -3.83
C VAL A 29 -8.29 17.32 -2.89
N ALA A 30 -8.50 16.11 -3.42
CA ALA A 30 -8.61 14.91 -2.60
C ALA A 30 -7.27 14.55 -1.95
N PHE A 31 -6.17 14.67 -2.69
CA PHE A 31 -4.82 14.46 -2.16
C PHE A 31 -4.48 15.54 -1.14
N THR A 32 -4.78 16.81 -1.42
CA THR A 32 -4.61 17.91 -0.47
C THR A 32 -5.35 17.64 0.84
N VAL A 33 -6.63 17.27 0.78
CA VAL A 33 -7.42 16.93 1.98
C VAL A 33 -6.81 15.75 2.73
N PHE A 34 -6.38 14.69 2.04
CA PHE A 34 -5.77 13.53 2.67
C PHE A 34 -4.52 13.91 3.49
N LEU A 35 -3.68 14.78 2.94
CA LEU A 35 -2.45 15.26 3.60
C LEU A 35 -2.75 16.26 4.71
N GLU A 36 -3.56 17.29 4.46
CA GLU A 36 -3.89 18.34 5.44
C GLU A 36 -4.67 17.80 6.65
N LYS A 37 -5.45 16.74 6.45
CA LYS A 37 -6.19 16.07 7.52
C LYS A 37 -5.38 14.95 8.18
N GLN A 38 -4.13 14.74 7.77
CA GLN A 38 -3.25 13.73 8.35
C GLN A 38 -3.96 12.39 8.43
N CYS A 39 -4.59 11.96 7.33
CA CYS A 39 -5.52 10.84 7.36
C CYS A 39 -4.87 9.54 7.87
N LEU A 40 -3.59 9.29 7.59
CA LEU A 40 -2.90 8.10 8.11
C LEU A 40 -2.62 8.20 9.60
N GLU A 41 -2.19 9.34 10.12
CA GLU A 41 -2.04 9.54 11.56
C GLU A 41 -3.39 9.45 12.27
N PHE A 42 -4.44 10.04 11.70
CA PHE A 42 -5.79 9.95 12.24
C PHE A 42 -6.21 8.48 12.31
N LEU A 43 -6.18 7.76 11.18
CA LEU A 43 -6.59 6.36 11.15
C LEU A 43 -5.76 5.50 12.09
N GLY A 44 -4.43 5.70 12.15
CA GLY A 44 -3.53 4.91 13.00
C GLY A 44 -3.82 5.02 14.51
N ASN A 45 -4.59 6.02 14.93
CA ASN A 45 -5.01 6.22 16.32
C ASN A 45 -6.49 5.85 16.57
N HIS A 46 -7.22 5.40 15.55
CA HIS A 46 -8.66 5.10 15.62
C HIS A 46 -8.96 3.70 15.07
N THR A 47 -10.21 3.26 15.25
CA THR A 47 -10.71 2.01 14.68
C THR A 47 -10.55 2.00 13.16
N PHE A 48 -10.03 0.89 12.60
CA PHE A 48 -10.01 0.70 11.17
C PHE A 48 -11.37 0.17 10.70
N HIS A 49 -11.77 0.63 9.52
CA HIS A 49 -12.99 0.18 8.89
C HIS A 49 -12.70 -0.18 7.44
N GLU A 50 -13.51 -1.06 6.85
CA GLU A 50 -13.36 -1.48 5.45
C GLU A 50 -13.28 -0.28 4.49
N ALA A 51 -14.01 0.80 4.77
CA ALA A 51 -13.97 2.03 3.99
C ALA A 51 -12.57 2.68 3.95
N SER A 52 -11.81 2.58 5.04
CA SER A 52 -10.43 3.11 5.12
C SER A 52 -9.48 2.34 4.19
N VAL A 53 -9.70 1.03 4.02
CA VAL A 53 -8.91 0.18 3.11
C VAL A 53 -9.06 0.65 1.67
N VAL A 54 -10.30 0.94 1.26
CA VAL A 54 -10.58 1.47 -0.07
C VAL A 54 -9.91 2.83 -0.25
N MET A 55 -10.03 3.72 0.74
CA MET A 55 -9.46 5.06 0.69
C MET A 55 -7.93 5.04 0.55
N VAL A 56 -7.23 4.28 1.40
CA VAL A 56 -5.77 4.16 1.34
C VAL A 56 -5.32 3.52 0.03
N ARG A 57 -6.03 2.49 -0.46
CA ARG A 57 -5.75 1.89 -1.78
C ARG A 57 -5.84 2.93 -2.90
N LYS A 58 -6.89 3.75 -2.92
CA LYS A 58 -7.06 4.79 -3.95
C LYS A 58 -6.00 5.88 -3.85
N TYR A 59 -5.60 6.25 -2.64
CA TYR A 59 -4.51 7.20 -2.41
C TYR A 59 -3.18 6.69 -2.97
N VAL A 60 -2.78 5.45 -2.62
CA VAL A 60 -1.55 4.81 -3.12
C VAL A 60 -1.56 4.68 -4.64
N ALA A 61 -2.67 4.22 -5.22
CA ALA A 61 -2.82 4.10 -6.67
C ALA A 61 -2.72 5.46 -7.38
N GLY A 62 -3.27 6.51 -6.79
CA GLY A 62 -3.18 7.88 -7.29
C GLY A 62 -1.75 8.41 -7.32
N ILE A 63 -1.01 8.23 -6.23
CA ILE A 63 0.42 8.60 -6.14
C ILE A 63 1.22 7.83 -7.19
N SER A 64 1.04 6.51 -7.28
CA SER A 64 1.75 5.65 -8.24
C SER A 64 1.50 6.10 -9.69
N THR A 65 0.25 6.41 -10.03
CA THR A 65 -0.11 6.85 -11.39
C THR A 65 0.56 8.19 -11.75
N THR A 66 0.59 9.13 -10.81
CA THR A 66 1.27 10.42 -11.01
C THR A 66 2.79 10.25 -11.10
N GLN A 67 3.38 9.38 -10.29
CA GLN A 67 4.82 9.07 -10.31
C GLN A 67 5.27 8.52 -11.68
N HIS A 68 4.44 7.71 -12.33
CA HIS A 68 4.70 7.17 -13.66
C HIS A 68 4.34 8.15 -14.80
N GLY A 69 4.07 9.42 -14.48
CA GLY A 69 3.87 10.50 -15.46
C GLY A 69 2.58 10.39 -16.28
N SER A 70 1.63 9.56 -15.87
CA SER A 70 0.50 9.17 -16.72
C SER A 70 -0.69 10.14 -16.70
N ASP A 71 -0.74 11.12 -15.79
CA ASP A 71 -1.97 11.95 -15.63
C ASP A 71 -1.76 13.38 -15.12
N GLY A 72 -0.57 13.75 -14.62
CA GLY A 72 -0.27 15.14 -14.20
C GLY A 72 -1.12 15.68 -13.04
N ALA A 73 -1.83 14.83 -12.28
CA ALA A 73 -2.75 15.24 -11.23
C ALA A 73 -2.07 16.01 -10.09
N LEU A 74 -0.77 15.77 -9.86
CA LEU A 74 0.05 16.51 -8.90
C LEU A 74 1.32 16.96 -9.61
N ASP A 75 1.80 18.16 -9.28
CA ASP A 75 3.15 18.57 -9.67
C ASP A 75 4.22 17.77 -8.91
N ALA A 76 5.48 17.86 -9.35
CA ALA A 76 6.57 17.07 -8.78
C ALA A 76 6.84 17.38 -7.29
N ALA A 77 6.68 18.63 -6.85
CA ALA A 77 6.90 19.01 -5.46
C ALA A 77 5.77 18.47 -4.57
N THR A 78 4.53 18.60 -5.02
CA THR A 78 3.35 18.05 -4.34
C THR A 78 3.44 16.52 -4.27
N LEU A 79 3.81 15.84 -5.35
CA LEU A 79 4.03 14.40 -5.35
C LEU A 79 5.10 13.99 -4.32
N GLN A 80 6.21 14.72 -4.25
CA GLN A 80 7.27 14.45 -3.28
C GLN A 80 6.77 14.60 -1.83
N LEU A 81 5.96 15.61 -1.53
CA LEU A 81 5.32 15.76 -0.21
C LEU A 81 4.47 14.56 0.17
N HIS A 82 3.66 14.04 -0.76
CA HIS A 82 2.85 12.84 -0.53
C HIS A 82 3.70 11.59 -0.31
N MET A 83 4.79 11.46 -1.08
CA MET A 83 5.74 10.38 -0.93
C MET A 83 6.45 10.40 0.42
N ASP A 84 6.88 11.56 0.89
CA ASP A 84 7.54 11.73 2.18
C ASP A 84 6.57 11.54 3.35
N TYR A 85 5.34 12.02 3.21
CA TYR A 85 4.27 11.77 4.17
C TYR A 85 3.96 10.28 4.32
N LEU A 86 3.83 9.56 3.21
CA LEU A 86 3.53 8.13 3.20
C LEU A 86 4.70 7.28 3.73
N HIS A 87 5.94 7.67 3.44
CA HIS A 87 7.15 6.98 3.90
C HIS A 87 7.66 7.47 5.25
N ASN A 88 6.92 8.34 5.93
CA ASN A 88 7.10 8.49 7.36
C ASN A 88 6.88 7.13 8.04
N PRO A 89 7.78 6.65 8.93
CA PRO A 89 7.68 5.28 9.44
C PRO A 89 6.40 4.96 10.22
N HIS A 90 5.72 5.95 10.82
CA HIS A 90 4.41 5.74 11.42
C HIS A 90 3.34 5.57 10.35
N ASN A 91 3.25 6.50 9.40
CA ASN A 91 2.25 6.49 8.33
C ASN A 91 2.37 5.25 7.43
N LEU A 92 3.60 4.82 7.13
CA LEU A 92 3.86 3.61 6.35
C LEU A 92 3.33 2.37 7.07
N SER A 93 3.62 2.24 8.37
CA SER A 93 3.11 1.12 9.18
C SER A 93 1.59 1.12 9.28
N THR A 94 0.97 2.29 9.42
CA THR A 94 -0.49 2.43 9.42
C THR A 94 -1.09 2.04 8.08
N ALA A 95 -0.56 2.54 6.96
CA ALA A 95 -1.03 2.20 5.63
C ALA A 95 -0.90 0.69 5.36
N CYS A 96 0.24 0.09 5.70
CA CYS A 96 0.43 -1.37 5.58
C CYS A 96 -0.58 -2.14 6.43
N SER A 97 -0.81 -1.74 7.67
CA SER A 97 -1.76 -2.39 8.58
C SER A 97 -3.17 -2.34 7.99
N ILE A 98 -3.64 -1.16 7.57
CA ILE A 98 -4.95 -0.97 6.93
C ILE A 98 -5.09 -1.82 5.66
N LEU A 99 -4.07 -1.83 4.79
CA LEU A 99 -4.11 -2.59 3.55
C LEU A 99 -4.10 -4.11 3.77
N ALA A 100 -3.55 -4.57 4.90
CA ALA A 100 -3.58 -5.96 5.33
C ALA A 100 -4.92 -6.34 6.00
N THR A 101 -5.55 -5.44 6.77
CA THR A 101 -6.81 -5.70 7.48
C THR A 101 -8.03 -5.34 6.61
N ARG A 102 -8.45 -6.28 5.75
CA ARG A 102 -9.53 -6.06 4.75
C ARG A 102 -10.87 -6.65 5.16
N GLY A 103 -11.09 -6.84 6.45
CA GLY A 103 -12.22 -7.61 6.98
C GLY A 103 -11.94 -9.12 7.03
N ILE A 104 -13.01 -9.89 7.24
CA ILE A 104 -12.96 -11.31 7.61
C ILE A 104 -12.77 -12.23 6.40
N GLU A 105 -12.88 -11.71 5.18
CA GLU A 105 -12.72 -12.49 3.96
C GLU A 105 -11.25 -12.81 3.66
N ASP A 106 -11.00 -14.04 3.18
CA ASP A 106 -9.68 -14.45 2.75
C ASP A 106 -9.32 -13.81 1.41
N ASN A 107 -8.49 -12.77 1.49
CA ASN A 107 -8.17 -11.92 0.35
C ASN A 107 -6.66 -11.75 0.16
N GLN A 108 -5.88 -12.83 0.37
CA GLN A 108 -4.42 -12.83 0.20
C GLN A 108 -3.96 -12.23 -1.14
N THR A 109 -4.65 -12.54 -2.24
CA THR A 109 -4.31 -11.96 -3.57
C THR A 109 -4.47 -10.44 -3.58
N ALA A 110 -5.50 -9.91 -2.91
CA ALA A 110 -5.70 -8.47 -2.81
C ALA A 110 -4.63 -7.86 -1.89
N ILE A 111 -4.35 -8.48 -0.73
CA ILE A 111 -3.30 -8.02 0.19
C ILE A 111 -1.96 -7.93 -0.55
N TYR A 112 -1.58 -8.98 -1.28
CA TYR A 112 -0.35 -8.99 -2.09
C TYR A 112 -0.30 -7.79 -3.05
N LYS A 113 -1.36 -7.55 -3.83
CA LYS A 113 -1.39 -6.45 -4.80
C LYS A 113 -1.22 -5.09 -4.14
N ASP A 114 -1.91 -4.86 -3.03
CA ASP A 114 -1.89 -3.57 -2.35
C ASP A 114 -0.56 -3.31 -1.63
N ILE A 115 0.00 -4.34 -0.99
CA ILE A 115 1.34 -4.24 -0.38
C ILE A 115 2.40 -3.99 -1.45
N MET A 116 2.35 -4.71 -2.57
CA MET A 116 3.31 -4.50 -3.67
C MET A 116 3.15 -3.13 -4.31
N ALA A 117 1.93 -2.62 -4.48
CA ALA A 117 1.70 -1.27 -4.99
C ALA A 117 2.32 -0.20 -4.09
N LEU A 118 2.31 -0.40 -2.77
CA LEU A 118 2.96 0.50 -1.81
C LEU A 118 4.49 0.39 -1.88
N VAL A 119 5.03 -0.83 -1.98
CA VAL A 119 6.48 -1.09 -2.14
C VAL A 119 7.03 -0.44 -3.41
N GLU A 120 6.29 -0.51 -4.52
CA GLU A 120 6.71 0.03 -5.82
C GLU A 120 6.92 1.56 -5.80
N LEU A 121 6.25 2.28 -4.89
CA LEU A 121 6.42 3.73 -4.76
C LEU A 121 7.87 4.11 -4.37
N ARG A 122 8.45 3.39 -3.41
CA ARG A 122 9.83 3.62 -2.94
C ARG A 122 10.46 2.32 -2.39
N PRO A 123 10.91 1.41 -3.28
CA PRO A 123 11.33 0.06 -2.90
C PRO A 123 12.67 -0.01 -2.15
N ARG A 124 13.34 1.12 -1.91
CA ARG A 124 14.64 1.20 -1.23
C ARG A 124 14.63 2.10 0.01
N ASP A 125 13.45 2.50 0.47
CA ASP A 125 13.34 3.35 1.65
C ASP A 125 13.65 2.57 2.94
N ALA A 126 14.42 3.15 3.85
CA ALA A 126 14.75 2.53 5.14
C ALA A 126 13.54 2.42 6.08
N ALA A 127 12.47 3.19 5.84
CA ALA A 127 11.22 3.11 6.59
C ALA A 127 10.58 1.71 6.52
N TRP A 128 10.91 0.90 5.51
CA TRP A 128 10.43 -0.48 5.39
C TRP A 128 10.88 -1.39 6.53
N ASP A 129 12.08 -1.18 7.08
CA ASP A 129 12.57 -1.99 8.21
C ASP A 129 11.74 -1.72 9.47
N GLU A 130 11.49 -0.44 9.73
CA GLU A 130 10.65 0.01 10.85
C GLU A 130 9.18 -0.41 10.68
N CYS A 131 8.65 -0.33 9.45
CA CYS A 131 7.32 -0.82 9.13
C CYS A 131 7.18 -2.33 9.41
N ARG A 132 8.10 -3.15 8.89
CA ARG A 132 8.11 -4.61 9.12
C ARG A 132 8.20 -4.95 10.60
N ARG A 133 9.04 -4.23 11.36
CA ARG A 133 9.15 -4.40 12.82
C ARG A 133 7.84 -4.11 13.52
N LYS A 134 7.21 -2.97 13.25
CA LYS A 134 5.90 -2.60 13.84
C LYS A 134 4.78 -3.57 13.50
N LEU A 135 4.76 -4.11 12.27
CA LEU A 135 3.77 -5.13 11.89
C LEU A 135 3.96 -6.43 12.69
N ARG A 136 5.21 -6.84 12.97
CA ARG A 136 5.51 -7.99 13.84
C ARG A 136 5.05 -7.73 15.27
N ASP A 137 5.43 -6.58 15.83
CA ASP A 137 5.02 -6.16 17.17
C ASP A 137 3.48 -6.18 17.31
N LEU A 138 2.77 -5.76 16.26
CA LEU A 138 1.31 -5.76 16.21
C LEU A 138 0.67 -7.16 16.28
N VAL A 139 1.27 -8.17 15.64
CA VAL A 139 0.72 -9.55 15.64
C VAL A 139 1.22 -10.42 16.80
N GLU A 140 2.37 -10.08 17.38
CA GLU A 140 2.99 -10.81 18.50
C GLU A 140 2.45 -10.34 19.86
N SER A 141 2.07 -9.07 19.98
CA SER A 141 1.27 -8.60 21.11
C SER A 141 -0.18 -9.10 20.96
N ASP A 142 -1.00 -8.89 22.00
CA ASP A 142 -2.47 -9.00 21.86
C ASP A 142 -3.06 -7.95 20.89
N GLY A 143 -2.21 -7.26 20.11
CA GLY A 143 -2.46 -6.05 19.32
C GLY A 143 -2.87 -4.85 20.16
N GLY A 144 -2.89 -4.98 21.49
CA GLY A 144 -3.32 -3.94 22.40
C GLY A 144 -4.70 -3.38 22.03
N GLU A 145 -4.75 -2.06 21.88
CA GLU A 145 -5.97 -1.36 21.48
C GLU A 145 -6.32 -1.53 20.00
N PHE A 146 -5.40 -2.04 19.17
CA PHE A 146 -5.62 -2.13 17.73
C PHE A 146 -6.80 -3.05 17.40
N PHE A 147 -6.72 -4.34 17.76
CA PHE A 147 -7.77 -5.32 17.44
C PHE A 147 -9.02 -5.14 18.30
N SER A 148 -8.85 -4.77 19.57
CA SER A 148 -9.95 -4.59 20.51
C SER A 148 -10.85 -3.41 20.18
N LYS A 149 -10.34 -2.41 19.45
CA LYS A 149 -11.13 -1.30 18.91
C LYS A 149 -11.72 -1.59 17.54
N GLN A 150 -11.34 -2.68 16.86
CA GLN A 150 -11.87 -3.03 15.54
C GLN A 150 -13.34 -3.43 15.61
N LEU A 151 -14.10 -3.01 14.61
CA LEU A 151 -15.53 -3.25 14.52
C LEU A 151 -15.87 -3.85 13.15
N THR A 152 -16.72 -4.88 13.17
CA THR A 152 -17.29 -5.48 11.97
C THR A 152 -18.78 -5.16 11.84
N TRP A 153 -19.25 -5.03 10.61
CA TRP A 153 -20.64 -4.77 10.28
C TRP A 153 -21.46 -6.06 10.28
N THR A 154 -22.60 -6.09 10.99
CA THR A 154 -23.43 -7.29 11.12
C THR A 154 -24.62 -7.34 10.16
N GLY A 155 -24.79 -6.35 9.28
CA GLY A 155 -25.90 -6.30 8.31
C GLY A 155 -27.19 -5.66 8.84
N HIS A 156 -27.29 -5.40 10.15
CA HIS A 156 -28.50 -4.87 10.80
C HIS A 156 -28.34 -3.44 11.34
N ASP A 157 -27.63 -2.58 10.62
CA ASP A 157 -27.34 -1.22 11.10
C ASP A 157 -26.50 -1.15 12.39
N GLU A 158 -25.82 -2.26 12.71
CA GLU A 158 -25.04 -2.44 13.93
C GLU A 158 -23.59 -2.84 13.61
N TYR A 159 -22.68 -2.21 14.35
CA TYR A 159 -21.28 -2.58 14.42
C TYR A 159 -21.06 -3.33 15.72
N ARG A 160 -20.28 -4.41 15.67
CA ARG A 160 -19.83 -5.12 16.88
C ARG A 160 -18.31 -5.25 16.90
N PRO A 161 -17.69 -5.37 18.09
CA PRO A 161 -16.30 -5.77 18.20
C PRO A 161 -16.00 -7.07 17.45
N LEU A 162 -14.77 -7.17 16.94
CA LEU A 162 -14.28 -8.42 16.39
C LEU A 162 -14.32 -9.52 17.45
N GLN A 163 -14.76 -10.70 17.03
CA GLN A 163 -14.64 -11.93 17.82
C GLN A 163 -13.22 -12.48 17.72
N THR A 164 -12.85 -13.38 18.63
CA THR A 164 -11.49 -13.93 18.74
C THR A 164 -11.00 -14.56 17.44
N ASP A 165 -11.86 -15.29 16.73
CA ASP A 165 -11.56 -15.89 15.44
C ASP A 165 -11.34 -14.85 14.33
N GLU A 166 -12.11 -13.77 14.33
CA GLU A 166 -11.95 -12.64 13.40
C GLU A 166 -10.66 -11.86 13.66
N VAL A 167 -10.31 -11.66 14.94
CA VAL A 167 -9.02 -11.05 15.34
C VAL A 167 -7.85 -11.91 14.86
N GLU A 168 -7.93 -13.24 15.04
CA GLU A 168 -6.87 -14.12 14.53
C GLU A 168 -6.81 -14.10 13.00
N LYS A 169 -7.94 -13.98 12.29
CA LYS A 169 -7.94 -13.80 10.84
C LYS A 169 -7.25 -12.51 10.40
N GLU A 170 -7.47 -11.40 11.09
CA GLU A 170 -6.75 -10.15 10.82
C GLU A 170 -5.25 -10.28 11.09
N LYS A 171 -4.86 -10.94 12.20
CA LYS A 171 -3.45 -11.24 12.47
C LYS A 171 -2.84 -12.12 11.38
N GLU A 172 -3.56 -13.13 10.88
CA GLU A 172 -3.12 -13.95 9.75
C GLU A 172 -2.89 -13.12 8.49
N ASN A 173 -3.78 -12.18 8.19
CA ASN A 173 -3.63 -11.27 7.06
C ASN A 173 -2.39 -10.37 7.21
N ILE A 174 -2.13 -9.85 8.41
CA ILE A 174 -0.91 -9.08 8.68
C ILE A 174 0.34 -9.97 8.59
N ARG A 175 0.31 -11.19 9.13
CA ARG A 175 1.40 -12.18 8.97
C ARG A 175 1.66 -12.47 7.49
N TYR A 176 0.63 -12.56 6.67
CA TYR A 176 0.78 -12.71 5.23
C TYR A 176 1.45 -11.49 4.59
N ALA A 177 1.02 -10.27 4.94
CA ALA A 177 1.68 -9.05 4.47
C ALA A 177 3.17 -8.98 4.86
N ILE A 178 3.52 -9.38 6.09
CA ILE A 178 4.92 -9.47 6.55
C ILE A 178 5.71 -10.45 5.66
N ARG A 179 5.16 -11.63 5.35
CA ARG A 179 5.82 -12.60 4.45
C ARG A 179 6.06 -12.01 3.05
N VAL A 180 5.07 -11.32 2.48
CA VAL A 180 5.23 -10.65 1.17
C VAL A 180 6.38 -9.64 1.21
N LEU A 181 6.45 -8.83 2.27
CA LEU A 181 7.53 -7.85 2.44
C LEU A 181 8.89 -8.54 2.64
N ASP A 182 8.97 -9.55 3.49
CA ASP A 182 10.20 -10.31 3.74
C ASP A 182 10.71 -11.00 2.48
N ASP A 183 9.84 -11.64 1.70
CA ASP A 183 10.19 -12.26 0.43
C ASP A 183 10.75 -11.21 -0.56
N PHE A 184 10.13 -10.02 -0.61
CA PHE A 184 10.60 -8.93 -1.47
C PHE A 184 11.99 -8.42 -1.05
N PHE A 185 12.21 -8.12 0.23
CA PHE A 185 13.44 -7.50 0.71
C PHE A 185 14.59 -8.48 0.95
N ASN A 186 14.30 -9.74 1.30
CA ASN A 186 15.32 -10.73 1.64
C ASN A 186 15.73 -11.61 0.44
N SER A 187 14.96 -11.62 -0.65
CA SER A 187 15.30 -12.38 -1.87
C SER A 187 16.60 -11.93 -2.56
N GLY A 188 17.16 -10.77 -2.20
CA GLY A 188 18.47 -10.31 -2.65
C GLY A 188 19.67 -10.76 -1.81
N VAL A 189 19.46 -11.28 -0.60
CA VAL A 189 20.55 -11.54 0.38
C VAL A 189 21.24 -12.89 0.16
N HIS A 190 20.66 -13.79 -0.63
CA HIS A 190 21.21 -15.14 -0.87
C HIS A 190 22.16 -15.28 -2.08
N THR A 191 22.62 -14.20 -2.71
CA THR A 191 23.56 -14.29 -3.86
C THR A 191 24.97 -13.79 -3.51
N THR A 192 25.57 -14.31 -2.43
CA THR A 192 27.04 -14.23 -2.27
C THR A 192 27.59 -15.53 -1.66
N ALA A 193 28.04 -16.44 -2.51
CA ALA A 193 29.03 -17.46 -2.19
C ALA A 193 29.99 -17.63 -3.38
N PRO A 194 31.31 -17.75 -3.16
CA PRO A 194 32.32 -17.89 -4.22
C PRO A 194 32.61 -19.36 -4.59
N SER A 195 33.06 -19.54 -5.84
CA SER A 195 33.79 -20.66 -6.46
C SER A 195 33.08 -21.97 -6.86
N ASP A 196 33.18 -22.20 -8.18
CA ASP A 196 33.53 -23.45 -8.87
C ASP A 196 32.57 -24.65 -8.83
N SER A 197 31.60 -24.68 -9.75
CA SER A 197 31.39 -25.74 -10.77
C SER A 197 30.02 -25.59 -11.47
N LEU A 198 30.00 -25.73 -12.79
CA LEU A 198 28.80 -25.77 -13.65
C LEU A 198 28.32 -27.23 -13.85
N PRO A 199 27.11 -27.48 -14.42
CA PRO A 199 26.00 -26.55 -14.71
C PRO A 199 24.66 -27.03 -14.07
N VAL A 200 23.57 -26.30 -14.35
CA VAL A 200 22.15 -26.72 -14.25
C VAL A 200 21.35 -26.14 -13.06
N GLN A 201 20.98 -24.85 -13.17
CA GLN A 201 19.61 -24.37 -13.49
C GLN A 201 19.59 -22.85 -13.25
N HIS A 202 19.74 -22.07 -14.33
CA HIS A 202 19.69 -20.62 -14.25
C HIS A 202 18.25 -20.14 -14.03
N THR A 203 17.85 -19.97 -12.77
CA THR A 203 16.76 -19.05 -12.35
C THR A 203 17.27 -17.61 -12.30
N THR A 204 18.10 -17.22 -13.26
CA THR A 204 18.50 -15.83 -13.47
C THR A 204 17.42 -15.15 -14.32
N GLY A 205 16.68 -14.21 -13.75
CA GLY A 205 16.00 -13.21 -14.60
C GLY A 205 14.57 -12.80 -14.26
N ARG A 206 14.10 -12.87 -13.01
CA ARG A 206 12.79 -12.27 -12.68
C ARG A 206 12.88 -10.75 -12.49
N LEU A 207 13.97 -10.23 -11.92
CA LEU A 207 14.23 -8.79 -11.79
C LEU A 207 14.65 -8.15 -13.14
N ASP A 208 15.50 -8.82 -13.93
CA ASP A 208 15.91 -8.32 -15.25
C ASP A 208 14.77 -8.27 -16.27
N ARG A 209 13.81 -9.21 -16.20
CA ARG A 209 12.63 -9.20 -17.08
C ARG A 209 11.69 -8.02 -16.77
N PHE A 210 11.64 -7.57 -15.52
CA PHE A 210 10.80 -6.45 -15.10
C PHE A 210 11.44 -5.10 -15.47
N LEU A 211 12.74 -4.93 -15.23
CA LEU A 211 13.47 -3.70 -15.58
C LEU A 211 13.64 -3.51 -17.10
N ARG A 212 13.70 -4.61 -17.89
CA ARG A 212 13.76 -4.52 -19.36
C ARG A 212 12.44 -4.05 -19.99
N ARG A 213 11.29 -4.21 -19.32
CA ARG A 213 9.99 -3.74 -19.86
C ARG A 213 9.79 -2.22 -19.71
N CYS A 214 10.55 -1.56 -18.84
CA CYS A 214 10.46 -0.12 -18.60
C CYS A 214 11.53 0.71 -19.34
N ARG A 215 12.48 0.07 -20.05
CA ARG A 215 13.51 0.75 -20.85
C ARG A 215 13.54 0.20 -22.26
N GLY A 216 12.77 0.81 -23.15
CA GLY A 216 13.03 0.73 -24.60
C GLY A 216 11.78 0.62 -25.45
N GLN A 217 11.28 1.76 -25.91
CA GLN A 217 11.19 2.05 -27.35
C GLN A 217 11.07 3.58 -27.53
N THR A 218 12.23 4.24 -27.58
CA THR A 218 12.38 5.43 -28.41
C THR A 218 12.88 4.92 -29.77
N PRO A 219 12.17 5.14 -30.89
CA PRO A 219 12.75 4.91 -32.20
C PRO A 219 13.59 6.13 -32.56
N GLU A 220 14.92 6.00 -32.49
CA GLU A 220 15.87 6.90 -33.14
C GLU A 220 16.23 6.33 -34.52
N GLY A 221 16.13 7.18 -35.56
CA GLY A 221 16.86 7.15 -36.84
C GLY A 221 16.63 5.94 -37.74
N THR A 222 16.53 6.02 -39.07
CA THR A 222 17.42 6.66 -40.07
C THR A 222 16.89 6.16 -41.45
N PRO A 223 17.37 6.56 -42.66
CA PRO A 223 18.12 7.74 -43.11
C PRO A 223 17.45 8.49 -44.28
N GLU A 224 18.01 9.64 -44.65
CA GLU A 224 17.85 10.26 -45.97
C GLU A 224 18.28 9.30 -47.08
N GLN A 225 17.48 9.21 -48.14
CA GLN A 225 17.98 8.91 -49.49
C GLN A 225 17.50 10.01 -50.44
N VAL A 226 18.46 10.82 -50.87
CA VAL A 226 18.39 11.63 -52.07
C VAL A 226 18.52 10.69 -53.27
N LEU A 227 17.59 10.78 -54.23
CA LEU A 227 17.89 10.52 -55.63
C LEU A 227 16.99 11.36 -56.52
N GLN A 228 17.66 12.17 -57.33
CA GLN A 228 17.17 12.98 -58.44
C GLN A 228 16.55 12.09 -59.53
N VAL A 229 15.43 12.51 -60.14
CA VAL A 229 15.28 13.09 -61.49
C VAL A 229 13.85 13.63 -61.61
#